data_AF-A0A376UFQ5-F1
#
_entry.id   AF-A0A376UFQ5-F1
#
_cell.length_a   1.000
_cell.length_b   1.000
_cell.length_c   1.000
_cell.angle_alpha   90.00
_cell.angle_beta   90.00
_cell.angle_gamma   90.00
#
_symmetry.space_group_name_H-M   'P 1'
#
loop_
_entity.id
_entity.type
_entity.pdbx_description
1 polymer ?
#
loop_
_entity_poly.entity_id
_entity_poly.type
_entity_poly.pdbx_seq_one_letter_code
_entity_poly.pdbx_strand_id
1 'polypeptide(L)' 'MCHDAVEVLHKMIPDNSLRMVQLFFPDPWHKARHNKRRIVQVPFAELVKSKLQLGGVSIWRPTGNLMRNICLK' A
#
# COMPACT_ATOMS: atom_id res chain seq x y z
N MET A 1 17.10 -12.58 4.65
CA MET A 1 15.90 -13.15 4.00
C MET A 1 15.07 -12.01 3.44
N CYS A 2 14.66 -12.09 2.18
CA CYS A 2 13.78 -11.12 1.52
C CYS A 2 12.41 -11.79 1.37
N HIS A 3 11.36 -11.24 1.99
CA HIS A 3 10.00 -11.78 1.95
C HIS A 3 9.07 -10.81 1.21
N ASP A 4 7.99 -11.35 0.64
CA ASP A 4 6.97 -10.53 0.00
C ASP A 4 6.26 -9.63 1.03
N ALA A 5 6.08 -8.36 0.70
CA ALA A 5 5.51 -7.38 1.61
C ALA A 5 4.06 -7.70 2.00
N VAL A 6 3.28 -8.31 1.10
CA VAL A 6 1.89 -8.71 1.36
C VAL A 6 1.87 -9.84 2.38
N GLU A 7 2.77 -10.81 2.26
CA GLU A 7 2.88 -11.91 3.22
C GLU A 7 3.26 -11.43 4.62
N VAL A 8 4.22 -10.50 4.71
CA VAL A 8 4.62 -9.90 6.00
C VAL A 8 3.45 -9.15 6.63
N LEU A 9 2.71 -8.34 5.86
CA LEU A 9 1.53 -7.65 6.35
C LEU A 9 0.46 -8.62 6.86
N HIS A 10 0.25 -9.76 6.19
CA HIS A 10 -0.73 -10.75 6.62
C HIS A 10 -0.32 -11.53 7.87
N LYS A 11 0.92 -12.02 7.91
CA LYS A 11 1.34 -13.02 8.91
C LYS A 11 2.08 -12.42 10.11
N MET A 12 2.77 -11.30 9.91
CA MET A 12 3.70 -10.76 10.90
C MET A 12 3.21 -9.48 11.54
N ILE A 13 2.31 -8.74 10.90
CA ILE A 13 1.80 -7.46 11.40
C ILE A 13 0.39 -7.63 11.97
N PRO A 14 0.17 -7.34 13.27
CA PRO A 14 -1.15 -7.36 13.87
C PRO A 14 -2.03 -6.19 13.39
N ASP A 15 -3.34 -6.37 13.45
CA ASP A 15 -4.31 -5.34 13.07
C ASP A 15 -4.24 -4.12 14.01
N ASN A 16 -4.52 -2.93 13.49
CA ASN A 16 -4.47 -1.66 14.22
C ASN A 16 -3.12 -1.32 14.89
N SER A 17 -2.01 -1.93 14.47
CA SER A 17 -0.69 -1.71 15.09
C SER A 17 0.13 -0.61 14.43
N LEU A 18 -0.16 -0.31 13.16
CA LEU A 18 0.62 0.65 12.39
C LEU A 18 0.05 2.06 12.52
N ARG A 19 0.91 3.03 12.81
CA ARG A 19 0.53 4.46 12.76
C ARG A 19 0.54 5.03 11.35
N MET A 20 1.48 4.58 10.52
CA MET A 20 1.66 5.11 9.18
C MET A 20 2.22 4.04 8.25
N VAL A 21 1.69 4.00 7.02
CA VAL A 21 2.19 3.14 5.94
C VAL A 21 2.57 4.04 4.78
N GLN A 22 3.82 3.93 4.31
CA GLN A 22 4.32 4.73 3.20
C GLN A 22 4.76 3.81 2.08
N LEU A 23 4.14 3.97 0.91
CA LEU A 23 4.58 3.30 -0.32
C LEU A 23 5.15 4.32 -1.28
N PHE A 24 6.47 4.25 -1.48
CA PHE A 24 7.20 5.14 -2.37
C PHE A 24 7.52 4.44 -3.68
N PHE A 25 7.11 5.07 -4.79
CA PHE A 25 7.47 4.70 -6.15
C PHE A 25 7.24 3.21 -6.48
N PRO A 26 6.00 2.69 -6.30
CA PRO A 26 5.69 1.35 -6.75
C PRO A 26 5.87 1.26 -8.26
N ASP A 27 6.36 0.11 -8.71
CA ASP A 27 6.83 -0.10 -10.08
C ASP A 27 5.87 0.46 -11.15
N PRO A 28 6.33 1.37 -12.05
CA PRO A 28 5.48 2.03 -13.05
C PRO A 28 5.07 1.05 -14.15
N TRP A 29 4.01 0.30 -13.90
CA TRP A 29 3.41 -0.57 -14.91
C TRP A 29 2.61 0.23 -15.96
N HIS A 30 3.29 0.99 -16.82
CA HIS A 30 2.68 1.87 -17.82
C HIS A 30 1.88 1.13 -18.92
N LYS A 31 2.10 -0.18 -19.11
CA LYS A 31 1.38 -0.97 -20.13
C LYS A 31 0.06 -1.49 -19.56
N ALA A 32 -1.05 -1.31 -20.28
CA ALA A 32 -2.38 -1.79 -19.87
C ALA A 32 -2.41 -3.28 -19.50
N ARG A 33 -1.64 -4.12 -20.20
CA ARG A 33 -1.48 -5.55 -19.90
C ARG A 33 -0.86 -5.86 -18.53
N HIS A 34 -0.17 -4.90 -17.91
CA HIS A 34 0.51 -5.06 -16.62
C HIS A 34 -0.26 -4.40 -15.47
N ASN A 35 -1.48 -3.89 -15.70
CA ASN A 35 -2.27 -3.24 -14.65
C ASN A 35 -2.55 -4.19 -13.47
N LYS A 36 -2.65 -5.50 -13.73
CA LYS A 36 -2.81 -6.56 -12.71
C LYS A 36 -1.55 -6.79 -11.83
N ARG A 37 -0.38 -6.29 -12.24
CA ARG A 37 0.89 -6.41 -11.48
C ARG A 37 1.15 -5.22 -10.55
N ARG A 38 0.30 -4.19 -10.58
CA ARG A 38 0.40 -3.05 -9.67
C ARG A 38 0.05 -3.52 -8.27
N ILE A 39 0.96 -3.34 -7.30
CA ILE A 39 0.75 -3.71 -5.89
C ILE A 39 -0.39 -2.91 -5.24
N VAL A 40 -0.59 -1.67 -5.67
CA VAL A 40 -1.70 -0.81 -5.25
C VAL A 40 -2.98 -1.25 -5.97
N GLN A 41 -3.64 -2.26 -5.43
CA GLN A 41 -5.01 -2.67 -5.78
C GLN A 41 -5.94 -2.47 -4.59
N VAL A 42 -7.26 -2.55 -4.84
CA VAL A 42 -8.28 -2.47 -3.78
C VAL A 42 -8.00 -3.45 -2.62
N PRO A 43 -7.69 -4.74 -2.85
CA PRO A 43 -7.42 -5.67 -1.74
C PRO A 43 -6.18 -5.30 -0.91
N PHE A 44 -5.15 -4.74 -1.55
CA PHE A 44 -3.95 -4.30 -0.83
C PHE A 44 -4.22 -3.06 0.02
N ALA A 45 -5.03 -2.12 -0.49
CA ALA A 45 -5.45 -0.94 0.26
C ALA A 45 -6.32 -1.32 1.47
N GLU A 46 -7.22 -2.30 1.33
CA GLU A 46 -8.02 -2.84 2.43
C GLU A 46 -7.16 -3.53 3.49
N LEU A 47 -6.18 -4.33 3.06
CA LEU A 47 -5.21 -4.93 3.98
C LEU A 47 -4.44 -3.86 4.76
N VAL A 48 -3.90 -2.85 4.07
CA VAL A 48 -3.19 -1.75 4.73
C VAL A 48 -4.11 -1.01 5.71
N LYS A 49 -5.39 -0.82 5.35
CA LYS A 49 -6.38 -0.20 6.24
C LYS A 49 -6.61 -1.02 7.51
N SER A 50 -6.70 -2.35 7.43
CA SER A 50 -6.91 -3.18 8.63
C SER A 50 -5.70 -3.18 9.57
N LYS A 51 -4.50 -2.95 9.04
CA LYS A 51 -3.26 -2.86 9.85
C LYS A 51 -3.05 -1.48 10.48
N LEU A 52 -3.71 -0.44 9.96
CA LEU A 52 -3.60 0.91 10.50
C LEU A 52 -4.48 1.09 11.73
N GLN A 53 -3.95 1.73 12.76
CA GLN A 53 -4.74 2.17 13.91
C GLN A 53 -5.75 3.26 13.51
N LEU A 54 -6.76 3.49 14.35
CA LEU A 54 -7.67 4.63 14.19
C LEU A 54 -6.88 5.95 14.13
N GLY A 55 -7.08 6.71 13.05
CA GLY A 55 -6.32 7.93 12.76
C GLY A 55 -4.93 7.70 12.15
N GLY A 56 -4.60 6.45 11.79
CA GLY A 56 -3.42 6.11 11.01
C GLY A 56 -3.49 6.63 9.58
N VAL A 57 -2.32 6.88 8.98
CA VAL A 57 -2.22 7.51 7.66
C VAL A 57 -1.53 6.56 6.68
N SER A 58 -2.11 6.37 5.49
CA SER A 58 -1.40 5.73 4.37
C SER A 58 -1.01 6.78 3.33
N ILE A 59 0.28 6.80 2.95
CA ILE A 59 0.82 7.72 1.96
C ILE A 59 1.29 6.90 0.76
N TRP A 60 0.76 7.23 -0.41
CA TRP A 60 1.07 6.55 -1.66
C TRP A 60 1.70 7.57 -2.62
N ARG A 61 2.97 7.37 -2.96
CA ARG A 61 3.66 8.20 -3.96
C ARG A 61 3.80 7.41 -5.26
N PRO A 62 3.05 7.75 -6.31
CA PRO A 62 3.22 7.09 -7.59
C PRO A 62 4.54 7.53 -8.25
N THR A 63 5.05 6.68 -9.12
CA THR A 63 6.21 6.95 -9.97
C THR A 63 5.78 7.87 -11.11
N GLY A 64 5.75 9.17 -10.84
CA GLY A 64 5.31 10.24 -11.75
C GLY A 64 4.67 11.43 -11.00
N ASN A 65 4.54 12.58 -11.66
CA ASN A 65 4.08 13.87 -11.09
C ASN A 65 2.63 13.92 -10.56
N LEU A 66 1.96 12.79 -10.36
CA LEU A 66 0.57 12.76 -9.90
C LEU A 66 0.49 12.53 -8.39
N MET A 67 0.78 13.56 -7.59
CA MET A 67 0.44 13.52 -6.16
C MET A 67 -1.09 13.44 -6.00
N ARG A 68 -1.62 12.24 -5.75
CA ARG A 68 -2.95 12.07 -5.15
C ARG A 68 -2.74 11.65 -3.70
N ASN A 69 -2.90 12.60 -2.79
CA ASN A 69 -3.02 12.31 -1.38
C ASN A 69 -4.33 11.55 -1.17
N ILE A 70 -4.28 10.22 -1.11
CA ILE A 70 -5.42 9.42 -0.70
C ILE A 70 -5.38 9.37 0.82
N CYS A 71 -5.96 10.40 1.45
CA CYS A 71 -6.26 10.38 2.86
C CYS A 71 -7.61 9.68 3.02
N LEU A 72 -7.62 8.40 3.37
CA LEU A 72 -8.84 7.72 3.77
C LEU A 72 -9.22 8.28 5.15
N LYS A 73 -10.20 9.20 5.16
CA LYS A 73 -10.98 9.52 6.36
C LYS A 73 -11.94 8.37 6.67
#